data_AF-A0A0U4ILI3-F1
#
_entry.id   AF-A0A0U4ILI3-F1
#
_cell.length_a   1.000
_cell.length_b   1.000
_cell.length_c   1.000
_cell.angle_alpha   90.00
_cell.angle_beta   90.00
_cell.angle_gamma   90.00
#
_symmetry.space_group_name_H-M   'P 1'
#
loop_
_entity.id
_entity.type
_entity.pdbx_description
1 polymer ?
#
loop_
_entity_poly.entity_id
_entity_poly.type
_entity_poly.pdbx_seq_one_letter_code
_entity_poly.pdbx_strand_id
1 'polypeptide(L)'
;MNKFMIIALVGLACLALSEASKCSPVMCKMFCRNGFQRDANGCEVCKCNQCPQQQCRMFCKNGFKKDVNGCEICKCNECAMQRCRMRCEYGFKKDEEGCEICECNECPQRQCRMRCPNGFEQDKNGCQICQCKEVAPMMDEKCPERQCRMFCKNGFQKNANGCEICKCNECPQRQCRMRCPNGFEQDKNGCQICQCKEVAPMMDEKCPERQCRMFCKNGFQKNANGCEICKCNECPQQQCRMFCKNGFQKNANGCEICKCNECPQRQCRMRCPNGFEQDKNGCEICQCKEVAPMF
;
A
#
# COMPACT_ATOMS: atom_id res chain seq x y z
N MET A 1 -44.00 67.20 -40.64
CA MET A 1 -44.67 67.94 -39.54
C MET A 1 -45.14 66.91 -38.52
N ASN A 2 -44.64 67.05 -37.28
CA ASN A 2 -45.16 66.61 -35.96
C ASN A 2 -45.59 65.14 -35.78
N LYS A 3 -45.04 64.31 -34.87
CA LYS A 3 -44.56 64.55 -33.49
C LYS A 3 -45.48 65.50 -32.73
N PHE A 4 -46.69 65.05 -32.38
CA PHE A 4 -47.51 65.53 -31.24
C PHE A 4 -48.89 64.88 -31.35
N MET A 5 -49.01 63.61 -30.99
CA MET A 5 -50.23 62.97 -30.46
C MET A 5 -49.83 61.62 -29.87
N ILE A 6 -48.88 61.70 -28.94
CA ILE A 6 -48.76 60.73 -27.85
C ILE A 6 -50.09 60.85 -27.06
N ILE A 7 -50.48 59.77 -26.38
CA ILE A 7 -51.42 59.76 -25.24
C ILE A 7 -52.92 59.66 -25.58
N ALA A 8 -53.38 58.55 -26.18
CA ALA A 8 -54.80 58.14 -26.01
C ALA A 8 -55.16 56.69 -26.39
N LEU A 9 -54.22 55.82 -26.79
CA LEU A 9 -54.54 54.41 -27.08
C LEU A 9 -53.58 53.43 -26.38
N VAL A 10 -53.07 53.83 -25.21
CA VAL A 10 -52.28 52.99 -24.30
C VAL A 10 -53.14 52.52 -23.10
N GLY A 11 -54.44 52.80 -23.10
CA GLY A 11 -55.30 52.70 -21.91
C GLY A 11 -56.19 51.47 -21.75
N LEU A 12 -56.15 50.47 -22.65
CA LEU A 12 -57.11 49.34 -22.59
C LEU A 12 -56.54 47.99 -23.07
N ALA A 13 -55.24 47.78 -22.88
CA ALA A 13 -54.64 46.45 -22.86
C ALA A 13 -53.89 46.26 -21.53
N CYS A 14 -54.58 46.58 -20.43
CA CYS A 14 -54.17 46.15 -19.11
C CYS A 14 -54.48 44.66 -18.98
N LEU A 15 -53.45 43.90 -18.58
CA LEU A 15 -53.54 42.64 -17.85
C LEU A 15 -53.95 41.39 -18.64
N ALA A 16 -53.04 40.91 -19.47
CA ALA A 16 -52.87 39.46 -19.66
C ALA A 16 -51.41 39.10 -19.96
N LEU A 17 -50.47 39.74 -19.26
CA LEU A 17 -49.18 39.11 -18.99
C LEU A 17 -49.45 38.11 -17.86
N SER A 18 -49.93 36.91 -18.19
CA SER A 18 -49.98 35.82 -17.21
C SER A 18 -48.54 35.42 -16.92
N GLU A 19 -48.08 35.87 -15.77
CA GLU A 19 -46.78 35.59 -15.18
C GLU A 19 -46.46 34.10 -15.31
N ALA A 20 -45.28 33.78 -15.84
CA ALA A 20 -44.69 32.47 -15.64
C ALA A 20 -44.52 32.30 -14.12
N SER A 21 -45.44 31.57 -13.50
CA SER A 21 -45.46 31.28 -12.07
C SER A 21 -44.13 30.64 -11.67
N LYS A 22 -43.31 31.41 -10.95
CA LYS A 22 -41.98 31.05 -10.42
C LYS A 22 -42.13 29.98 -9.33
N CYS A 23 -42.57 28.78 -9.68
CA CYS A 23 -42.59 27.69 -8.72
C CYS A 23 -41.15 27.26 -8.45
N SER A 24 -40.76 27.27 -7.17
CA SER A 24 -39.46 26.74 -6.74
C SER A 24 -39.50 25.21 -6.74
N PRO A 25 -38.40 24.51 -7.04
CA PRO A 25 -38.34 23.05 -6.95
C PRO A 25 -38.77 22.59 -5.56
N VAL A 26 -39.72 21.65 -5.51
CA VAL A 26 -40.31 21.17 -4.27
C VAL A 26 -39.35 20.22 -3.56
N MET A 27 -38.76 20.70 -2.45
CA MET A 27 -37.80 19.95 -1.63
C MET A 27 -38.48 19.38 -0.38
N CYS A 28 -39.33 18.37 -0.55
CA CYS A 28 -40.01 17.72 0.59
C CYS A 28 -39.17 16.59 1.18
N LYS A 29 -39.28 16.36 2.50
CA LYS A 29 -38.70 15.19 3.18
C LYS A 29 -39.54 13.90 3.01
N MET A 30 -40.47 13.89 2.06
CA MET A 30 -41.41 12.78 1.83
C MET A 30 -41.50 12.47 0.34
N PHE A 31 -41.76 11.21 0.02
CA PHE A 31 -41.96 10.74 -1.34
C PHE A 31 -43.44 10.39 -1.56
N CYS A 32 -44.06 11.01 -2.57
CA CYS A 32 -45.45 10.76 -2.93
C CYS A 32 -45.53 9.91 -4.21
N ARG A 33 -46.02 8.67 -4.10
CA ARG A 33 -46.13 7.73 -5.24
C ARG A 33 -46.95 8.28 -6.41
N ASN A 34 -47.96 9.12 -6.13
CA ASN A 34 -48.89 9.68 -7.11
C ASN A 34 -48.71 11.20 -7.31
N GLY A 35 -47.53 11.73 -6.98
CA GLY A 35 -47.24 13.16 -7.09
C GLY A 35 -47.72 14.01 -5.92
N PHE A 36 -47.36 15.29 -5.97
CA PHE A 36 -47.68 16.31 -4.97
C PHE A 36 -48.94 17.11 -5.37
N GLN A 37 -49.69 17.57 -4.38
CA GLN A 37 -50.80 18.51 -4.56
C GLN A 37 -50.27 19.84 -5.03
N ARG A 38 -51.09 20.60 -5.76
CA ARG A 38 -50.77 21.96 -6.20
C ARG A 38 -51.56 22.99 -5.41
N ASP A 39 -50.96 24.15 -5.15
CA ASP A 39 -51.63 25.30 -4.55
C ASP A 39 -52.49 26.06 -5.57
N ALA A 40 -53.14 27.16 -5.14
CA ALA A 40 -53.98 27.99 -5.99
C ALA A 40 -53.24 28.65 -7.17
N ASN A 41 -51.90 28.70 -7.11
CA ASN A 41 -51.05 29.23 -8.17
C ASN A 41 -50.48 28.10 -9.07
N GLY A 42 -50.89 26.86 -8.85
CA GLY A 42 -50.43 25.70 -9.61
C GLY A 42 -49.06 25.16 -9.19
N CYS A 43 -48.48 25.66 -8.10
CA CYS A 43 -47.19 25.20 -7.59
C CYS A 43 -47.36 23.98 -6.67
N GLU A 44 -46.48 22.99 -6.82
CA GLU A 44 -46.49 21.80 -5.99
C GLU A 44 -46.21 22.15 -4.51
N VAL A 45 -46.92 21.50 -3.59
CA VAL A 45 -46.76 21.64 -2.13
C VAL A 45 -46.47 20.28 -1.51
N CYS A 46 -45.81 20.25 -0.34
CA CYS A 46 -45.47 19.01 0.38
C CYS A 46 -46.67 18.26 0.99
N LYS A 47 -47.65 17.92 0.16
CA LYS A 47 -48.83 17.10 0.45
C LYS A 47 -49.04 16.15 -0.72
N CYS A 48 -49.24 14.86 -0.47
CA CYS A 48 -49.46 13.89 -1.55
C CYS A 48 -50.87 13.96 -2.12
N ASN A 49 -51.01 13.68 -3.42
CA ASN A 49 -52.32 13.47 -4.03
C ASN A 49 -53.02 12.25 -3.43
N GLN A 50 -54.30 12.43 -3.06
CA GLN A 50 -55.14 11.35 -2.56
C GLN A 50 -55.86 10.70 -3.73
N CYS A 51 -55.38 9.54 -4.18
CA CYS A 51 -56.01 8.80 -5.25
C CYS A 51 -56.98 7.75 -4.70
N PRO A 52 -58.15 7.56 -5.34
CA PRO A 52 -59.06 6.47 -4.99
C PRO A 52 -58.34 5.12 -5.19
N GLN A 53 -58.62 4.16 -4.31
CA GLN A 53 -58.11 2.78 -4.38
C GLN A 53 -58.78 2.04 -5.56
N GLN A 54 -58.46 2.42 -6.79
CA GLN A 54 -58.99 1.75 -7.98
C GLN A 54 -58.03 0.66 -8.43
N GLN A 55 -58.52 -0.58 -8.47
CA GLN A 55 -57.79 -1.72 -8.99
C GLN A 55 -58.17 -1.93 -10.45
N CYS A 56 -57.33 -1.47 -11.38
CA CYS A 56 -57.52 -1.74 -12.79
C CYS A 56 -57.34 -3.24 -13.07
N ARG A 57 -58.32 -3.86 -13.72
CA ARG A 57 -58.33 -5.31 -14.02
C ARG A 57 -57.50 -5.68 -15.27
N MET A 58 -56.90 -4.71 -15.94
CA MET A 58 -56.13 -4.89 -17.16
C MET A 58 -54.64 -4.66 -16.90
N PHE A 59 -53.78 -5.32 -17.67
CA PHE A 59 -52.33 -5.09 -17.61
C PHE A 59 -51.90 -4.18 -18.76
N CYS A 60 -51.28 -3.04 -18.43
CA CYS A 60 -50.73 -2.11 -19.40
C CYS A 60 -49.19 -2.22 -19.41
N LYS A 61 -48.60 -2.62 -20.54
CA LYS A 61 -47.13 -2.80 -20.70
C LYS A 61 -46.34 -1.51 -20.36
N ASN A 62 -46.90 -0.35 -20.69
CA ASN A 62 -46.26 0.97 -20.52
C ASN A 62 -46.88 1.79 -19.38
N GLY A 63 -47.64 1.15 -18.49
CA GLY A 63 -48.34 1.84 -17.40
C GLY A 63 -49.70 2.44 -17.81
N PHE A 64 -50.34 3.07 -16.83
CA PHE A 64 -51.65 3.68 -16.95
C PHE A 64 -51.54 5.19 -17.20
N LYS A 65 -52.51 5.74 -17.92
CA LYS A 65 -52.72 7.18 -18.05
C LYS A 65 -53.01 7.76 -16.67
N LYS A 66 -52.58 9.00 -16.43
CA LYS A 66 -52.87 9.73 -15.19
C LYS A 66 -53.88 10.85 -15.46
N ASP A 67 -54.70 11.16 -14.47
CA ASP A 67 -55.58 12.32 -14.49
C ASP A 67 -54.82 13.62 -14.14
N VAL A 68 -55.53 14.75 -14.10
CA VAL A 68 -54.98 16.08 -13.77
C VAL A 68 -54.36 16.16 -12.37
N ASN A 69 -54.71 15.23 -11.48
CA ASN A 69 -54.19 15.13 -10.12
C ASN A 69 -53.08 14.06 -10.01
N GLY A 70 -52.60 13.52 -11.13
CA GLY A 70 -51.55 12.50 -11.15
C GLY A 70 -52.00 11.10 -10.74
N CYS A 71 -53.32 10.85 -10.62
CA CYS A 71 -53.87 9.55 -10.27
C CYS A 71 -54.03 8.66 -11.49
N GLU A 72 -53.62 7.39 -11.38
CA GLU A 72 -53.78 6.41 -12.46
C GLU A 72 -55.26 6.16 -12.77
N ILE A 73 -55.61 6.21 -14.05
CA ILE A 73 -56.92 5.82 -14.59
C ILE A 73 -56.77 4.53 -15.39
N CYS A 74 -57.80 3.69 -15.45
CA CYS A 74 -57.75 2.40 -16.13
C CYS A 74 -57.79 2.50 -17.67
N LYS A 75 -56.83 3.23 -18.23
CA LYS A 75 -56.56 3.41 -19.66
C LYS A 75 -55.05 3.33 -19.86
N CYS A 76 -54.57 2.52 -20.81
CA CYS A 76 -53.13 2.35 -21.03
C CYS A 76 -52.49 3.56 -21.72
N ASN A 77 -51.20 3.77 -21.45
CA ASN A 77 -50.37 4.70 -22.22
C ASN A 77 -50.11 4.18 -23.64
N GLU A 78 -50.17 5.09 -24.61
CA GLU A 78 -50.02 4.79 -26.04
C GLU A 78 -48.65 5.30 -26.49
N CYS A 79 -47.71 4.39 -26.71
CA CYS A 79 -46.35 4.76 -27.10
C CYS A 79 -46.16 4.54 -28.61
N ALA A 80 -45.56 5.52 -29.29
CA ALA A 80 -45.07 5.32 -30.65
C ALA A 80 -43.96 4.25 -30.63
N MET A 81 -44.00 3.29 -31.57
CA MET A 81 -42.93 2.29 -31.68
C MET A 81 -41.65 2.94 -32.20
N GLN A 82 -40.82 3.46 -31.29
CA GLN A 82 -39.49 3.96 -31.58
C GLN A 82 -38.52 2.78 -31.69
N ARG A 83 -37.92 2.56 -32.87
CA ARG A 83 -36.87 1.54 -33.06
C ARG A 83 -35.51 2.18 -32.77
N CYS A 84 -35.03 2.07 -31.54
CA CYS A 84 -33.71 2.55 -31.18
C CYS A 84 -32.61 1.80 -31.93
N ARG A 85 -31.61 2.52 -32.44
CA ARG A 85 -30.46 1.94 -33.17
C ARG A 85 -29.42 1.29 -32.26
N MET A 86 -29.55 1.47 -30.96
CA MET A 86 -28.66 0.92 -29.94
C MET A 86 -29.34 -0.20 -29.16
N ARG A 87 -28.54 -1.07 -28.56
CA ARG A 87 -29.02 -2.11 -27.64
C ARG A 87 -28.53 -1.78 -26.24
N CYS A 88 -29.47 -1.58 -25.31
CA CYS A 88 -29.15 -1.31 -23.91
C CYS A 88 -29.22 -2.61 -23.09
N GLU A 89 -28.12 -2.98 -22.43
CA GLU A 89 -28.04 -4.23 -21.64
C GLU A 89 -28.95 -4.18 -20.40
N TYR A 90 -29.17 -2.99 -19.83
CA TYR A 90 -30.07 -2.75 -18.69
C TYR A 90 -31.42 -2.10 -19.09
N GLY A 91 -31.78 -2.18 -20.37
CA GLY A 91 -33.02 -1.60 -20.90
C GLY A 91 -32.95 -0.09 -21.17
N PHE A 92 -34.04 0.45 -21.73
CA PHE A 92 -34.19 1.86 -22.08
C PHE A 92 -34.79 2.67 -20.92
N LYS A 93 -34.42 3.95 -20.84
CA LYS A 93 -35.10 4.93 -19.98
C LYS A 93 -36.54 5.12 -20.46
N LYS A 94 -37.40 5.57 -19.55
CA LYS A 94 -38.80 5.90 -19.85
C LYS A 94 -39.07 7.38 -19.63
N ASP A 95 -39.94 7.96 -20.46
CA ASP A 95 -40.46 9.31 -20.28
C ASP A 95 -41.55 9.39 -19.19
N GLU A 96 -42.13 10.58 -18.99
CA GLU A 96 -43.18 10.83 -17.98
C GLU A 96 -44.46 10.02 -18.21
N GLU A 97 -44.71 9.60 -19.46
CA GLU A 97 -45.81 8.73 -19.86
C GLU A 97 -45.45 7.24 -19.77
N GLY A 98 -44.23 6.91 -19.32
CA GLY A 98 -43.78 5.52 -19.18
C GLY A 98 -43.38 4.85 -20.49
N CYS A 99 -43.21 5.61 -21.57
CA CYS A 99 -42.76 5.15 -22.87
C CYS A 99 -41.23 5.10 -22.95
N GLU A 100 -40.68 4.04 -23.55
CA GLU A 100 -39.24 3.88 -23.72
C GLU A 100 -38.67 4.93 -24.69
N ILE A 101 -37.60 5.60 -24.28
CA ILE A 101 -36.83 6.53 -25.09
C ILE A 101 -35.46 5.93 -25.43
N CYS A 102 -34.82 6.40 -26.50
CA CYS A 102 -33.53 5.86 -26.96
C CYS A 102 -32.33 6.34 -26.13
N GLU A 103 -32.45 6.24 -24.81
CA GLU A 103 -31.39 6.42 -23.83
C GLU A 103 -31.29 5.16 -22.96
N CYS A 104 -30.08 4.69 -22.69
CA CYS A 104 -29.90 3.50 -21.85
C CYS A 104 -30.05 3.85 -20.36
N ASN A 105 -30.60 2.91 -19.60
CA ASN A 105 -30.52 2.97 -18.15
C ASN A 105 -29.06 2.83 -17.69
N GLU A 106 -28.70 3.60 -16.66
CA GLU A 106 -27.45 3.42 -15.93
C GLU A 106 -27.51 2.14 -15.09
N CYS A 107 -26.39 1.75 -14.49
CA CYS A 107 -26.27 0.55 -13.67
C CYS A 107 -27.47 0.39 -12.71
N PRO A 108 -28.09 -0.80 -12.63
CA PRO A 108 -29.23 -1.01 -11.76
C PRO A 108 -28.83 -0.70 -10.31
N GLN A 109 -29.63 0.11 -9.63
CA GLN A 109 -29.44 0.46 -8.22
C GLN A 109 -29.64 -0.81 -7.36
N ARG A 110 -28.57 -1.57 -7.14
CA ARG A 110 -28.59 -2.80 -6.34
C ARG A 110 -28.45 -2.44 -4.86
N GLN A 111 -29.48 -2.75 -4.07
CA GLN A 111 -29.41 -2.66 -2.62
C GLN A 111 -28.79 -3.94 -2.05
N CYS A 112 -27.47 -3.97 -1.92
CA CYS A 112 -26.78 -5.07 -1.25
C CYS A 112 -26.98 -4.96 0.27
N ARG A 113 -27.40 -6.05 0.92
CA ARG A 113 -27.67 -6.09 2.38
C ARG A 113 -26.42 -6.30 3.24
N MET A 114 -25.27 -6.53 2.62
CA MET A 114 -24.00 -6.82 3.28
C MET A 114 -23.07 -5.61 3.28
N ARG A 115 -22.17 -5.52 4.27
CA ARG A 115 -21.10 -4.52 4.28
C ARG A 115 -19.81 -5.17 3.81
N CYS A 116 -19.21 -4.64 2.74
CA CYS A 116 -17.92 -5.08 2.24
C CYS A 116 -16.84 -4.07 2.65
N PRO A 117 -15.82 -4.47 3.44
CA PRO A 117 -14.75 -3.57 3.89
C PRO A 117 -14.00 -2.90 2.75
N ASN A 118 -13.79 -3.65 1.65
CA ASN A 118 -13.04 -3.19 0.46
C ASN A 118 -13.96 -2.80 -0.71
N GLY A 119 -15.26 -2.63 -0.43
CA GLY A 119 -16.27 -2.36 -1.44
C GLY A 119 -16.71 -3.59 -2.23
N PHE A 120 -17.61 -3.36 -3.18
CA PHE A 120 -18.25 -4.37 -4.02
C PHE A 120 -17.48 -4.58 -5.32
N GLU A 121 -17.50 -5.81 -5.83
CA GLU A 121 -17.01 -6.14 -7.17
C GLU A 121 -17.84 -5.45 -8.25
N GLN A 122 -17.24 -5.32 -9.43
CA GLN A 122 -17.89 -4.75 -10.60
C GLN A 122 -17.98 -5.81 -11.71
N ASP A 123 -19.08 -5.80 -12.46
CA ASP A 123 -19.20 -6.60 -13.67
C ASP A 123 -18.34 -6.02 -14.82
N LYS A 124 -18.32 -6.71 -15.96
CA LYS A 124 -17.61 -6.32 -17.19
C LYS A 124 -17.94 -4.89 -17.69
N ASN A 125 -19.04 -4.31 -17.25
CA ASN A 125 -19.52 -2.98 -17.64
C ASN A 125 -19.28 -1.93 -16.53
N GLY A 126 -18.61 -2.31 -15.44
CA GLY A 126 -18.31 -1.43 -14.31
C GLY A 126 -19.45 -1.32 -13.28
N CYS A 127 -20.53 -2.09 -13.41
CA CYS A 127 -21.65 -2.02 -12.47
C CYS A 127 -21.38 -2.86 -11.22
N GLN A 128 -21.64 -2.27 -10.05
CA GLN A 128 -21.45 -2.97 -8.78
C GLN A 128 -22.37 -4.19 -8.67
N ILE A 129 -21.81 -5.32 -8.25
CA ILE A 129 -22.52 -6.55 -7.94
C ILE A 129 -22.44 -6.85 -6.44
N CYS A 130 -23.42 -7.57 -5.88
CA CYS A 130 -23.46 -7.87 -4.44
C CYS A 130 -22.50 -9.00 -4.05
N GLN A 131 -21.23 -8.81 -4.41
CA GLN A 131 -20.11 -9.66 -4.08
C GLN A 131 -19.00 -8.75 -3.56
N CYS A 132 -18.41 -9.08 -2.41
CA CYS A 132 -17.30 -8.29 -1.88
C CYS A 132 -16.07 -8.54 -2.73
N LYS A 133 -15.28 -7.48 -2.98
CA LYS A 133 -13.96 -7.65 -3.58
C LYS A 133 -13.14 -8.61 -2.71
N GLU A 134 -12.63 -9.67 -3.33
CA GLU A 134 -11.71 -10.57 -2.66
C GLU A 134 -10.49 -9.78 -2.16
N VAL A 135 -10.10 -10.05 -0.92
CA VAL A 135 -8.85 -9.55 -0.39
C VAL A 135 -7.79 -10.37 -1.11
N ALA A 136 -7.05 -9.76 -2.04
CA ALA A 136 -5.82 -10.38 -2.51
C ALA A 136 -5.01 -10.79 -1.27
N PRO A 137 -4.47 -12.01 -1.19
CA PRO A 137 -3.61 -12.37 -0.07
C PRO A 137 -2.49 -11.34 -0.02
N MET A 138 -2.55 -10.47 0.98
CA MET A 138 -1.56 -9.43 1.19
C MET A 138 -0.33 -10.15 1.72
N MET A 139 0.46 -10.69 0.80
CA MET A 139 1.71 -11.36 1.12
C MET A 139 2.80 -10.35 1.52
N ASP A 140 2.49 -9.05 1.53
CA ASP A 140 3.45 -7.96 1.73
C ASP A 140 2.93 -6.77 2.57
N GLU A 141 1.90 -6.94 3.39
CA GLU A 141 1.63 -5.93 4.43
C GLU A 141 2.43 -6.27 5.69
N LYS A 142 3.53 -5.52 5.88
CA LYS A 142 4.27 -5.47 7.14
C LYS A 142 3.26 -5.36 8.29
N CYS A 143 3.35 -6.28 9.24
CA CYS A 143 2.51 -6.24 10.43
C CYS A 143 2.59 -4.84 11.10
N PRO A 144 1.44 -4.25 11.48
CA PRO A 144 1.45 -2.97 12.19
C PRO A 144 2.24 -3.11 13.49
N GLU A 145 2.96 -2.05 13.87
CA GLU A 145 3.73 -2.06 15.12
C GLU A 145 2.83 -2.36 16.32
N ARG A 146 3.25 -3.31 17.14
CA ARG A 146 2.49 -3.81 18.28
C ARG A 146 2.35 -2.72 19.35
N GLN A 147 1.12 -2.23 19.57
CA GLN A 147 0.85 -1.08 20.45
C GLN A 147 0.78 -1.39 21.96
N CYS A 148 0.91 -2.64 22.39
CA CYS A 148 0.86 -2.97 23.83
C CYS A 148 2.19 -2.76 24.55
N ARG A 149 2.09 -2.24 25.77
CA ARG A 149 3.24 -1.95 26.66
C ARG A 149 3.63 -3.12 27.57
N MET A 150 2.94 -4.24 27.50
CA MET A 150 3.27 -5.42 28.29
C MET A 150 4.50 -6.14 27.75
N PHE A 151 5.22 -6.84 28.62
CA PHE A 151 6.33 -7.72 28.26
C PHE A 151 5.91 -9.17 28.44
N CYS A 152 6.06 -9.98 27.40
CA CYS A 152 5.76 -11.41 27.46
C CYS A 152 7.07 -12.21 27.41
N LYS A 153 7.37 -12.95 28.50
CA LYS A 153 8.60 -13.75 28.63
C LYS A 153 8.80 -14.76 27.49
N ASN A 154 7.70 -15.28 26.94
CA ASN A 154 7.69 -16.30 25.87
C ASN A 154 7.15 -15.75 24.53
N GLY A 155 7.19 -14.42 24.34
CA GLY A 155 6.65 -13.77 23.14
C GLY A 155 5.13 -13.63 23.12
N PHE A 156 4.63 -13.07 22.03
CA PHE A 156 3.23 -12.76 21.80
C PHE A 156 2.55 -13.80 20.90
N GLN A 157 1.25 -13.99 21.10
CA GLN A 157 0.41 -14.77 20.20
C GLN A 157 0.31 -14.06 18.85
N LYS A 158 0.09 -14.82 17.78
CA LYS A 158 -0.09 -14.30 16.43
C LYS A 158 -1.53 -14.47 15.97
N ASN A 159 -2.04 -13.53 15.17
CA ASN A 159 -3.34 -13.65 14.51
C ASN A 159 -3.25 -14.56 13.26
N ALA A 160 -4.38 -14.74 12.56
CA ALA A 160 -4.46 -15.57 11.34
C ALA A 160 -3.51 -15.11 10.22
N ASN A 161 -3.09 -13.84 10.25
CA ASN A 161 -2.17 -13.25 9.28
C ASN A 161 -0.70 -13.32 9.75
N GLY A 162 -0.43 -13.96 10.90
CA GLY A 162 0.92 -14.11 11.45
C GLY A 162 1.45 -12.89 12.23
N CYS A 163 0.63 -11.87 12.48
CA CYS A 163 1.03 -10.66 13.22
C CYS A 163 0.83 -10.81 14.72
N GLU A 164 1.80 -10.29 15.50
CA GLU A 164 1.74 -10.33 16.97
C GLU A 164 0.55 -9.53 17.51
N ILE A 165 -0.20 -10.13 18.42
CA ILE A 165 -1.31 -9.50 19.15
C ILE A 165 -0.95 -9.34 20.62
N CYS A 166 -1.67 -8.47 21.33
CA CYS A 166 -1.42 -8.12 22.72
C CYS A 166 -1.88 -9.19 23.72
N LYS A 167 -1.45 -10.42 23.50
CA LYS A 167 -1.71 -11.59 24.33
C LYS A 167 -0.45 -12.44 24.40
N CYS A 168 -0.01 -12.83 25.60
CA CYS A 168 1.20 -13.63 25.76
C CYS A 168 0.99 -15.08 25.34
N ASN A 169 2.07 -15.72 24.87
CA ASN A 169 2.08 -17.16 24.67
C ASN A 169 2.03 -17.89 26.03
N GLU A 170 1.07 -18.78 26.16
CA GLU A 170 0.98 -19.70 27.29
C GLU A 170 1.85 -20.92 26.98
N CYS A 171 3.00 -20.99 27.64
CA CYS A 171 3.94 -22.10 27.44
C CYS A 171 3.89 -23.07 28.62
N PRO A 172 3.92 -24.39 28.35
CA PRO A 172 4.05 -25.37 29.41
C PRO A 172 5.36 -25.16 30.17
N GLN A 173 5.34 -25.35 31.49
CA GLN A 173 6.53 -25.28 32.33
C GLN A 173 7.47 -26.45 31.98
N ARG A 174 8.45 -26.19 31.09
CA ARG A 174 9.46 -27.17 30.70
C ARG A 174 10.79 -26.81 31.34
N GLN A 175 11.36 -27.73 32.10
CA GLN A 175 12.71 -27.58 32.69
C GLN A 175 13.74 -28.30 31.83
N CYS A 176 14.36 -27.57 30.90
CA CYS A 176 15.45 -28.11 30.12
C CYS A 176 16.72 -28.22 30.97
N ARG A 177 17.37 -29.39 31.00
CA ARG A 177 18.55 -29.66 31.84
C ARG A 177 19.89 -29.30 31.18
N MET A 178 19.87 -28.90 29.91
CA MET A 178 21.06 -28.54 29.13
C MET A 178 21.29 -27.03 29.11
N ARG A 179 22.54 -26.60 28.91
CA ARG A 179 22.88 -25.18 28.69
C ARG A 179 23.13 -24.96 27.21
N CYS A 180 22.35 -24.08 26.59
CA CYS A 180 22.51 -23.69 25.20
C CYS A 180 23.18 -22.30 25.12
N PRO A 181 24.37 -22.16 24.50
CA PRO A 181 25.07 -20.87 24.39
C PRO A 181 24.24 -19.78 23.70
N ASN A 182 23.45 -20.16 22.71
CA ASN A 182 22.61 -19.25 21.90
C ASN A 182 21.11 -19.32 22.28
N GLY A 183 20.80 -19.92 23.43
CA GLY A 183 19.43 -20.17 23.87
C GLY A 183 18.76 -21.35 23.18
N PHE A 184 17.49 -21.57 23.57
CA PHE A 184 16.66 -22.67 23.11
C PHE A 184 15.87 -22.32 21.84
N GLU A 185 15.62 -23.31 21.00
CA GLU A 185 14.69 -23.21 19.88
C GLU A 185 13.26 -22.95 20.37
N GLN A 186 12.43 -22.40 19.49
CA GLN A 186 11.03 -22.11 19.76
C GLN A 186 10.15 -22.88 18.78
N ASP A 187 9.01 -23.38 19.25
CA ASP A 187 8.00 -23.98 18.38
C ASP A 187 7.21 -22.90 17.59
N LYS A 188 6.22 -23.34 16.80
CA LYS A 188 5.36 -22.46 15.99
C LYS A 188 4.58 -21.42 16.83
N ASN A 189 4.42 -21.68 18.12
CA ASN A 189 3.73 -20.80 19.07
C ASN A 189 4.72 -19.94 19.87
N GLY A 190 6.01 -19.94 19.54
CA GLY A 190 7.04 -19.16 20.24
C GLY A 190 7.49 -19.77 21.57
N CYS A 191 7.03 -20.98 21.93
CA CYS A 191 7.39 -21.62 23.18
C CYS A 191 8.74 -22.32 23.08
N GLN A 192 9.60 -22.12 24.07
CA GLN A 192 10.92 -22.76 24.11
C GLN A 192 10.78 -24.28 24.19
N ILE A 193 11.54 -24.97 23.35
CA ILE A 193 11.69 -26.43 23.36
C ILE A 193 13.12 -26.78 23.77
N CYS A 194 13.35 -27.97 24.34
CA CYS A 194 14.66 -28.37 24.84
C CYS A 194 15.60 -28.82 23.70
N GLN A 195 15.78 -27.95 22.72
CA GLN A 195 16.72 -28.06 21.60
C GLN A 195 17.49 -26.74 21.53
N CYS A 196 18.80 -26.80 21.34
CA CYS A 196 19.61 -25.59 21.21
C CYS A 196 19.46 -25.02 19.81
N LYS A 197 19.38 -23.68 19.69
CA LYS A 197 19.43 -23.03 18.39
C LYS A 197 20.73 -23.40 17.67
N GLU A 198 20.59 -23.88 16.44
CA GLU A 198 21.74 -24.12 15.58
C GLU A 198 22.48 -22.80 15.32
N VAL A 199 23.81 -22.89 15.31
CA VAL A 199 24.64 -21.76 14.89
C VAL A 199 24.46 -21.64 13.39
N ALA A 200 23.68 -20.68 12.94
CA ALA A 200 23.63 -20.36 11.52
C ALA A 200 25.08 -20.11 11.05
N PRO A 201 25.56 -20.78 9.99
CA PRO A 201 26.82 -20.39 9.38
C PRO A 201 26.63 -18.96 8.89
N MET A 202 27.29 -18.01 9.56
CA MET A 202 27.32 -16.60 9.15
C MET A 202 28.07 -16.52 7.82
N MET A 203 27.37 -16.78 6.72
CA MET A 203 27.74 -16.28 5.41
C MET A 203 27.37 -14.80 5.43
N ASP A 204 28.36 -13.94 5.19
CA ASP A 204 28.23 -12.48 5.09
C ASP A 204 28.09 -11.67 6.38
N GLU A 205 29.06 -11.73 7.29
CA GLU A 205 29.37 -10.53 8.09
C GLU A 205 30.87 -10.31 8.23
N LYS A 206 31.26 -9.05 7.99
CA LYS A 206 32.61 -8.53 8.24
C LYS A 206 33.08 -8.99 9.62
N CYS A 207 34.33 -9.45 9.71
CA CYS A 207 34.91 -9.84 10.98
C CYS A 207 34.74 -8.72 12.02
N PRO A 208 34.27 -9.04 13.24
CA PRO A 208 34.16 -8.04 14.30
C PRO A 208 35.54 -7.43 14.58
N GLU A 209 35.56 -6.14 14.93
CA GLU A 209 36.82 -5.46 15.24
C GLU A 209 37.55 -6.18 16.38
N ARG A 210 38.84 -6.44 16.17
CA ARG A 210 39.69 -7.19 17.09
C ARG A 210 39.83 -6.43 18.43
N GLN A 211 39.31 -7.01 19.51
CA GLN A 211 39.22 -6.36 20.82
C GLN A 211 40.53 -6.35 21.64
N CYS A 212 41.59 -7.02 21.20
CA CYS A 212 42.89 -6.95 21.86
C CYS A 212 43.78 -5.85 21.29
N ARG A 213 44.62 -5.26 22.15
CA ARG A 213 45.59 -4.21 21.78
C ARG A 213 47.03 -4.72 21.69
N MET A 214 47.26 -6.02 21.86
CA MET A 214 48.59 -6.60 21.71
C MET A 214 49.09 -6.42 20.28
N PHE A 215 50.41 -6.34 20.13
CA PHE A 215 51.09 -6.31 18.84
C PHE A 215 51.71 -7.68 18.55
N CYS A 216 51.35 -8.28 17.42
CA CYS A 216 51.94 -9.54 16.95
C CYS A 216 52.85 -9.28 15.76
N LYS A 217 54.16 -9.52 15.92
CA LYS A 217 55.17 -9.31 14.86
C LYS A 217 54.82 -10.04 13.54
N ASN A 218 54.19 -11.21 13.65
CA ASN A 218 53.83 -12.08 12.51
C ASN A 218 52.31 -12.13 12.27
N GLY A 219 51.54 -11.17 12.79
CA GLY A 219 50.09 -11.14 12.67
C GLY A 219 49.34 -12.07 13.63
N PHE A 220 48.01 -12.06 13.51
CA PHE A 220 47.09 -12.80 14.36
C PHE A 220 46.66 -14.12 13.71
N GLN A 221 46.38 -15.12 14.56
CA GLN A 221 45.73 -16.35 14.15
C GLN A 221 44.30 -16.04 13.73
N LYS A 222 43.74 -16.86 12.83
CA LYS A 222 42.35 -16.74 12.37
C LYS A 222 41.51 -17.89 12.91
N ASN A 223 40.23 -17.62 13.21
CA ASN A 223 39.27 -18.66 13.55
C ASN A 223 38.79 -19.43 12.31
N ALA A 224 37.92 -20.43 12.48
CA ALA A 224 37.35 -21.23 11.39
C ALA A 224 36.62 -20.39 10.32
N ASN A 225 36.16 -19.19 10.69
CA ASN A 225 35.47 -18.26 9.79
C ASN A 225 36.44 -17.25 9.13
N GLY A 226 37.76 -17.40 9.33
CA GLY A 226 38.78 -16.54 8.73
C GLY A 226 39.03 -15.21 9.47
N CYS A 227 38.43 -14.98 10.64
CA CYS A 227 38.57 -13.76 11.41
C CYS A 227 39.73 -13.80 12.40
N GLU A 228 40.48 -12.70 12.51
CA GLU A 228 41.59 -12.58 13.44
C GLU A 228 41.14 -12.72 14.90
N ILE A 229 41.81 -13.59 15.64
CA ILE A 229 41.62 -13.79 17.08
C ILE A 229 42.82 -13.26 17.85
N CYS A 230 42.65 -13.02 19.14
CA CYS A 230 43.67 -12.46 20.03
C CYS A 230 44.77 -13.46 20.42
N LYS A 231 45.37 -14.09 19.42
CA LYS A 231 46.49 -15.03 19.55
C LYS A 231 47.46 -14.79 18.40
N CYS A 232 48.76 -14.66 18.70
CA CYS A 232 49.77 -14.41 17.67
C CYS A 232 50.06 -15.67 16.84
N ASN A 233 50.45 -15.48 15.58
CA ASN A 233 51.00 -16.55 14.78
C ASN A 233 52.38 -16.96 15.31
N GLU A 234 52.54 -18.26 15.56
CA GLU A 234 53.82 -18.87 15.92
C GLU A 234 54.54 -19.25 14.63
N CYS A 235 55.70 -18.66 14.40
CA CYS A 235 56.51 -18.93 13.23
C CYS A 235 57.72 -19.77 13.61
N PRO A 236 58.04 -20.85 12.87
CA PRO A 236 59.27 -21.57 13.06
C PRO A 236 60.44 -20.62 12.80
N GLN A 237 61.48 -20.69 13.64
CA GLN A 237 62.71 -19.90 13.50
C GLN A 237 63.51 -20.41 12.29
N GLN A 238 63.08 -20.08 11.08
CA GLN A 238 63.80 -20.41 9.86
C GLN A 238 64.76 -19.27 9.51
N GLN A 239 66.06 -19.57 9.52
CA GLN A 239 67.09 -18.64 9.07
C GLN A 239 67.27 -18.79 7.55
N CYS A 240 66.68 -17.87 6.80
CA CYS A 240 66.91 -17.80 5.36
C CYS A 240 68.35 -17.37 5.08
N ARG A 241 69.09 -18.17 4.30
CA ARG A 241 70.52 -17.93 4.01
C ARG A 241 70.79 -16.91 2.90
N MET A 242 69.75 -16.26 2.40
CA MET A 242 69.83 -15.29 1.31
C MET A 242 69.47 -13.89 1.80
N PHE A 243 70.03 -12.85 1.19
CA PHE A 243 69.67 -11.48 1.50
C PHE A 243 68.64 -10.97 0.48
N CYS A 244 67.47 -10.54 0.95
CA CYS A 244 66.44 -9.94 0.12
C CYS A 244 66.38 -8.43 0.37
N LYS A 245 66.70 -7.62 -0.66
CA LYS A 245 66.70 -6.14 -0.58
C LYS A 245 65.36 -5.56 -0.11
N ASN A 246 64.25 -6.19 -0.49
CA ASN A 246 62.88 -5.76 -0.18
C ASN A 246 62.18 -6.71 0.83
N GLY A 247 62.96 -7.46 1.62
CA GLY A 247 62.43 -8.43 2.58
C GLY A 247 61.93 -9.73 1.97
N PHE A 248 61.45 -10.61 2.85
CA PHE A 248 60.93 -11.95 2.50
C PHE A 248 59.42 -11.92 2.31
N GLN A 249 58.93 -12.80 1.44
CA GLN A 249 57.51 -13.09 1.30
C GLN A 249 56.98 -13.71 2.59
N LYS A 250 55.71 -13.47 2.91
CA LYS A 250 55.03 -14.07 4.06
C LYS A 250 53.98 -15.08 3.61
N ASN A 251 53.84 -16.17 4.34
CA ASN A 251 52.75 -17.14 4.12
C ASN A 251 51.41 -16.60 4.67
N ALA A 252 50.33 -17.39 4.52
CA ALA A 252 48.99 -17.03 4.99
C ALA A 252 48.91 -16.75 6.52
N ASN A 253 49.86 -17.28 7.29
CA ASN A 253 49.99 -17.08 8.73
C ASN A 253 50.96 -15.94 9.07
N GLY A 254 51.34 -15.10 8.09
CA GLY A 254 52.23 -13.96 8.30
C GLY A 254 53.69 -14.32 8.61
N CYS A 255 54.09 -15.58 8.47
CA CYS A 255 55.47 -16.02 8.67
C CYS A 255 56.30 -15.82 7.41
N GLU A 256 57.53 -15.32 7.56
CA GLU A 256 58.48 -15.19 6.47
C GLU A 256 58.81 -16.57 5.88
N ILE A 257 58.79 -16.65 4.56
CA ILE A 257 59.28 -17.79 3.78
C ILE A 257 60.53 -17.34 3.02
N CYS A 258 61.49 -18.24 2.78
CA CYS A 258 62.77 -17.91 2.13
C CYS A 258 62.63 -17.67 0.62
N LYS A 259 61.81 -16.69 0.26
CA LYS A 259 61.55 -16.19 -1.09
C LYS A 259 61.47 -14.67 -1.01
N CYS A 260 62.21 -13.96 -1.86
CA CYS A 260 62.24 -12.50 -1.82
C CYS A 260 60.95 -11.87 -2.35
N ASN A 261 60.59 -10.70 -1.82
CA ASN A 261 59.51 -9.90 -2.39
C ASN A 261 59.91 -9.34 -3.77
N GLU A 262 59.04 -9.56 -4.75
CA GLU A 262 59.17 -8.97 -6.09
C GLU A 262 58.38 -7.67 -6.13
N CYS A 263 59.09 -6.54 -6.29
CA CYS A 263 58.44 -5.24 -6.37
C CYS A 263 58.22 -4.85 -7.84
N PRO A 264 57.02 -4.36 -8.20
CA PRO A 264 56.78 -3.82 -9.53
C PRO A 264 57.67 -2.59 -9.77
N GLN A 265 58.19 -2.45 -10.98
CA GLN A 265 58.99 -1.30 -11.38
C GLN A 265 58.10 -0.05 -11.42
N ARG A 266 58.13 0.76 -10.36
CA ARG A 266 57.36 2.01 -10.26
C ARG A 266 58.28 3.19 -10.54
N GLN A 267 57.96 3.98 -11.57
CA GLN A 267 58.64 5.24 -11.85
C GLN A 267 57.90 6.39 -11.15
N CYS A 268 58.22 6.63 -9.88
CA CYS A 268 57.66 7.75 -9.15
C CYS A 268 58.26 9.07 -9.68
N ARG A 269 57.40 9.97 -10.17
CA ARG A 269 57.82 11.23 -10.82
C ARG A 269 58.06 12.39 -9.85
N MET A 270 57.88 12.16 -8.56
CA MET A 270 58.04 13.17 -7.51
C MET A 270 59.35 12.98 -6.75
N ARG A 271 59.93 14.08 -6.23
CA ARG A 271 61.10 14.01 -5.36
C ARG A 271 60.65 14.11 -3.92
N CYS A 272 60.91 13.06 -3.14
CA CYS A 272 60.63 13.01 -1.71
C CYS A 272 61.94 13.21 -0.93
N PRO A 273 62.09 14.28 -0.11
CA PRO A 273 63.30 14.53 0.67
C PRO A 273 63.67 13.38 1.62
N ASN A 274 62.67 12.66 2.13
CA ASN A 274 62.84 11.55 3.09
C ASN A 274 62.58 10.17 2.46
N GLY A 275 62.60 10.10 1.13
CA GLY A 275 62.27 8.88 0.39
C GLY A 275 60.78 8.56 0.36
N PHE A 276 60.47 7.41 -0.23
CA PHE A 276 59.12 6.92 -0.47
C PHE A 276 58.63 6.00 0.67
N GLU A 277 57.32 6.02 0.92
CA GLU A 277 56.66 5.05 1.79
C GLU A 277 56.77 3.63 1.20
N GLN A 278 56.67 2.62 2.06
CA GLN A 278 56.69 1.21 1.65
C GLN A 278 55.36 0.56 1.99
N ASP A 279 54.89 -0.33 1.11
CA ASP A 279 53.71 -1.15 1.37
C ASP A 279 54.01 -2.26 2.40
N LYS A 280 52.99 -3.06 2.75
CA LYS A 280 53.09 -4.20 3.68
C LYS A 280 54.11 -5.29 3.28
N ASN A 281 54.58 -5.26 2.03
CA ASN A 281 55.59 -6.17 1.49
C ASN A 281 56.96 -5.49 1.34
N GLY A 282 57.14 -4.27 1.85
CA GLY A 282 58.40 -3.53 1.80
C GLY A 282 58.69 -2.90 0.43
N CYS A 283 57.72 -2.86 -0.49
CA CYS A 283 57.91 -2.23 -1.79
C CYS A 283 57.60 -0.74 -1.73
N GLU A 284 58.48 0.08 -2.31
CA GLU A 284 58.25 1.53 -2.39
C GLU A 284 56.98 1.85 -3.19
N ILE A 285 56.13 2.70 -2.62
CA ILE A 285 54.95 3.26 -3.25
C ILE A 285 55.18 4.76 -3.48
N CYS A 286 54.55 5.34 -4.50
CA CYS A 286 54.78 6.74 -4.89
C CYS A 286 54.07 7.73 -3.95
N GLN A 287 54.37 7.64 -2.65
CA GLN A 287 53.93 8.52 -1.57
C GLN A 287 55.18 8.89 -0.77
N CYS A 288 55.36 10.17 -0.45
CA CYS A 288 56.52 10.62 0.32
C CYS A 288 56.32 10.31 1.80
N LYS A 289 57.37 9.87 2.49
CA LYS A 289 57.33 9.71 3.96
C LYS A 289 57.05 11.06 4.63
N GLU A 290 56.04 11.09 5.48
CA GLU A 290 55.75 12.27 6.31
C GLU A 290 56.86 12.48 7.36
N VAL A 291 57.21 13.75 7.62
CA VAL A 291 58.15 14.11 8.69
C VAL A 291 57.37 14.02 10.00
N ALA A 292 57.74 13.06 10.86
CA ALA A 292 57.20 13.03 12.22
C ALA A 292 57.52 14.36 12.92
N PRO A 293 56.53 15.07 13.50
CA PRO A 293 56.80 16.26 14.28
C PRO A 293 57.70 15.89 15.46
N MET A 294 58.84 16.58 15.59
CA MET A 294 59.69 16.50 16.77
C MET A 294 58.90 17.07 17.96
N PHE A 295 58.61 16.23 18.95
CA PHE A 295 58.17 16.61 20.29
C PHE A 295 59.30 16.34 21.27
#